data_AF-A0AA38ZL41-F1
#
_entry.id   AF-A0AA38ZL41-F1
#
_cell.length_a   1.000
_cell.length_b   1.000
_cell.length_c   1.000
_cell.angle_alpha   90.00
_cell.angle_beta   90.00
_cell.angle_gamma   90.00
#
_symmetry.space_group_name_H-M   'P 1'
#
loop_
_entity.id
_entity.type
_entity.pdbx_description
1 polymer ?
#
loop_
_entity_poly.entity_id
_entity_poly.type
_entity_poly.pdbx_seq_one_letter_code
_entity_poly.pdbx_strand_id
1 'polypeptide(L)'
;MQSVLHDWGDDGCKKVLRNCWKAWPDNGKVIVVEHAIPQVLGNDPPSLNAAVADLYMMILNTDGKERTLAEFEHLAKAAGFAQTKYAMLEAKCHPFHKARGVNVFEYMSKDPRSSRKFNKGMTSSSKIVLDMVLKAYRGGFEEMKEIMNVGGDIGTSVEKLVSVYPHVRRI
;
A
#
# COMPACT_ATOMS: atom_id res chain seq x y z
N MET A 1 1.13 -5.03 -5.50
CA MET A 1 0.09 -5.27 -4.48
C MET A 1 -1.20 -5.50 -5.25
N GLN A 2 -1.94 -6.58 -4.97
CA GLN A 2 -3.27 -6.79 -5.55
C GLN A 2 -4.26 -6.51 -4.41
N SER A 3 -4.57 -5.22 -4.19
CA SER A 3 -5.68 -4.73 -3.37
C SER A 3 -6.34 -3.69 -4.25
N VAL A 4 -7.63 -3.84 -4.53
CA VAL A 4 -8.35 -3.00 -5.51
C VAL A 4 -9.57 -2.37 -4.87
N LEU A 5 -10.31 -3.10 -4.05
CA LEU A 5 -11.53 -2.58 -3.44
C LEU A 5 -11.24 -1.46 -2.43
N HIS A 6 -10.09 -1.47 -1.78
CA HIS A 6 -9.74 -0.38 -0.85
C HIS A 6 -9.51 0.97 -1.53
N ASP A 7 -9.26 1.00 -2.85
CA ASP A 7 -9.07 2.23 -3.62
C ASP A 7 -10.39 2.97 -3.89
N TRP A 8 -11.52 2.30 -3.67
CA TRP A 8 -12.84 2.82 -4.03
C TRP A 8 -13.80 2.87 -2.84
N GLY A 9 -14.73 3.83 -2.89
CA GLY A 9 -15.90 3.84 -2.04
C GLY A 9 -16.85 2.69 -2.39
N ASP A 10 -17.91 2.52 -1.59
CA ASP A 10 -18.80 1.35 -1.71
C ASP A 10 -19.50 1.27 -3.08
N ASP A 11 -19.87 2.40 -3.67
CA ASP A 11 -20.47 2.44 -5.01
C ASP A 11 -19.49 2.02 -6.10
N GLY A 12 -18.23 2.47 -6.02
CA GLY A 12 -17.16 2.06 -6.93
C GLY A 12 -16.88 0.56 -6.80
N CYS A 13 -16.76 0.07 -5.57
CA CYS A 13 -16.60 -1.34 -5.27
C CYS A 13 -17.74 -2.20 -5.84
N LYS A 14 -19.01 -1.82 -5.61
CA LYS A 14 -20.18 -2.51 -6.18
C LYS A 14 -20.11 -2.55 -7.70
N LYS A 15 -19.70 -1.46 -8.34
CA LYS A 15 -19.55 -1.40 -9.80
C LYS A 15 -18.47 -2.35 -10.31
N VAL A 16 -17.30 -2.39 -9.66
CA VAL A 16 -16.23 -3.34 -9.97
C VAL A 16 -16.72 -4.78 -9.85
N LEU A 17 -17.30 -5.12 -8.70
CA LEU A 17 -17.80 -6.47 -8.43
C LEU A 17 -18.90 -6.90 -9.39
N ARG A 18 -19.87 -6.03 -9.70
CA ARG A 18 -20.92 -6.30 -10.68
C ARG A 18 -20.38 -6.47 -12.10
N ASN A 19 -19.35 -5.72 -12.47
CA ASN A 19 -18.71 -5.87 -13.77
C ASN A 19 -17.96 -7.21 -13.87
N CYS A 20 -17.23 -7.61 -12.81
CA CYS A 20 -16.61 -8.94 -12.73
C CYS A 20 -17.66 -10.05 -12.83
N TRP A 21 -18.80 -9.90 -12.15
CA TRP A 21 -19.91 -10.84 -12.23
C TRP A 21 -20.47 -10.96 -13.65
N LYS A 22 -20.77 -9.83 -14.32
CA LYS A 22 -21.29 -9.82 -15.70
C LYS A 22 -20.32 -10.42 -16.72
N ALA A 23 -19.02 -10.32 -16.48
CA ALA A 23 -17.99 -10.80 -17.40
C ALA A 23 -17.80 -12.33 -17.37
N TRP A 24 -18.43 -13.05 -16.44
CA TRP A 24 -18.21 -14.49 -16.24
C TRP A 24 -19.53 -15.31 -16.39
N PRO A 25 -19.48 -16.52 -17.00
CA PRO A 25 -20.66 -17.39 -17.18
C PRO A 25 -21.22 -18.00 -15.88
N ASP A 26 -22.36 -18.71 -16.00
CA ASP A 26 -23.05 -19.40 -14.91
C ASP A 26 -22.10 -20.20 -14.00
N ASN A 27 -22.27 -20.07 -12.68
CA ASN A 27 -21.45 -20.67 -11.60
C ASN A 27 -20.02 -20.14 -11.45
N GLY A 28 -19.70 -18.95 -11.97
CA GLY A 28 -18.44 -18.24 -11.73
C GLY A 28 -18.18 -17.91 -10.26
N LYS A 29 -16.90 -17.77 -9.90
CA LYS A 29 -16.44 -17.29 -8.58
C LYS A 29 -15.52 -16.10 -8.77
N VAL A 30 -15.72 -15.05 -7.98
CA VAL A 30 -14.80 -13.91 -7.89
C VAL A 30 -13.93 -14.09 -6.65
N ILE A 31 -12.61 -14.03 -6.82
CA ILE A 31 -11.66 -14.05 -5.71
C ILE A 31 -11.18 -12.62 -5.49
N VAL A 32 -11.34 -12.15 -4.27
CA VAL A 32 -10.88 -10.84 -3.83
C VAL A 32 -9.84 -11.05 -2.73
N VAL A 33 -8.66 -10.47 -2.91
CA VAL A 33 -7.57 -10.49 -1.94
C VAL A 33 -7.42 -9.08 -1.41
N GLU A 34 -7.75 -8.87 -0.15
CA GLU A 34 -7.73 -7.55 0.48
C GLU A 34 -7.14 -7.65 1.89
N HIS A 35 -6.66 -6.52 2.38
CA HIS A 35 -6.37 -6.35 3.79
C HIS A 35 -7.69 -6.02 4.52
N ALA A 36 -8.08 -6.86 5.49
CA ALA A 36 -9.27 -6.61 6.32
C ALA A 36 -8.84 -6.08 7.68
N ILE A 37 -9.38 -4.92 8.08
CA ILE A 37 -9.07 -4.29 9.37
C ILE A 37 -9.92 -4.90 10.50
N PRO A 38 -9.46 -4.76 11.77
CA PRO A 38 -10.23 -5.22 12.93
C PRO A 38 -11.61 -4.56 13.01
N GLN A 39 -12.61 -5.32 13.47
CA GLN A 39 -13.98 -4.81 13.66
C GLN A 39 -14.07 -3.69 14.70
N VAL A 40 -13.19 -3.74 15.71
CA VAL A 40 -13.10 -2.77 16.80
C VAL A 40 -11.64 -2.38 16.93
N LEU A 41 -11.36 -1.08 16.92
CA LEU A 41 -10.03 -0.55 17.15
C LEU A 41 -9.79 -0.41 18.66
N GLY A 42 -8.64 -0.92 19.10
CA GLY A 42 -8.12 -0.77 20.45
C GLY A 42 -6.83 0.05 20.48
N ASN A 43 -6.16 0.05 21.64
CA ASN A 43 -4.82 0.61 21.79
C ASN A 43 -3.76 -0.48 21.62
N ASP A 44 -3.68 -1.03 20.41
CA ASP A 44 -2.80 -2.13 20.05
C ASP A 44 -2.19 -1.93 18.64
N PRO A 45 -1.06 -2.57 18.31
CA PRO A 45 -0.39 -2.36 17.02
C PRO A 45 -1.25 -2.68 15.78
N PRO A 46 -2.04 -3.78 15.73
CA PRO A 46 -3.00 -4.00 14.64
C PRO A 46 -3.99 -2.84 14.42
N SER A 47 -4.55 -2.29 15.50
CA SER A 47 -5.47 -1.16 15.44
C SER A 47 -4.79 0.12 14.94
N LEU A 48 -3.55 0.38 15.37
CA LEU A 48 -2.76 1.50 14.86
C LEU A 48 -2.45 1.34 13.36
N ASN A 49 -2.07 0.13 12.93
CA ASN A 49 -1.80 -0.16 11.52
C ASN A 49 -3.04 0.04 10.64
N ALA A 50 -4.21 -0.40 11.13
CA ALA A 50 -5.47 -0.16 10.45
C ALA A 50 -5.77 1.34 10.30
N ALA A 51 -5.62 2.13 11.37
CA ALA A 51 -5.85 3.57 11.32
C ALA A 51 -4.88 4.28 10.37
N VAL A 52 -3.60 3.91 10.38
CA VAL A 52 -2.58 4.47 9.48
C VAL A 52 -2.87 4.09 8.01
N ALA A 53 -3.27 2.85 7.74
CA ALA A 53 -3.65 2.42 6.40
C ALA A 53 -4.86 3.19 5.86
N ASP A 54 -5.88 3.41 6.70
CA ASP A 54 -7.07 4.15 6.31
C ASP A 54 -6.75 5.63 6.01
N LEU A 55 -5.89 6.27 6.83
CA LEU A 55 -5.38 7.61 6.53
C LEU A 55 -4.62 7.67 5.20
N TYR A 56 -3.81 6.66 4.88
CA TYR A 56 -3.16 6.58 3.57
C TYR A 56 -4.17 6.49 2.44
N MET A 57 -5.25 5.72 2.60
CA MET A 57 -6.31 5.63 1.61
C MET A 57 -7.03 6.96 1.43
N MET A 58 -7.34 7.68 2.52
CA MET A 58 -7.94 9.01 2.44
C MET A 58 -7.06 10.04 1.70
N ILE A 59 -5.72 9.94 1.82
CA ILE A 59 -4.79 10.86 1.17
C ILE A 59 -4.60 10.52 -0.31
N LEU A 60 -4.50 9.23 -0.64
CA LEU A 60 -4.10 8.77 -1.97
C LEU A 60 -5.30 8.56 -2.90
N ASN A 61 -6.48 8.26 -2.35
CA ASN A 61 -7.67 7.87 -3.09
C ASN A 61 -8.87 8.68 -2.57
N THR A 62 -9.50 9.47 -3.43
CA THR A 62 -10.61 10.38 -3.05
C THR A 62 -11.75 9.69 -2.27
N ASP A 63 -12.06 8.44 -2.62
CA ASP A 63 -13.09 7.64 -1.97
C ASP A 63 -12.53 6.34 -1.34
N GLY A 64 -11.20 6.23 -1.21
CA GLY A 64 -10.55 5.02 -0.70
C GLY A 64 -10.89 4.78 0.76
N LYS A 65 -11.02 3.51 1.14
CA LYS A 65 -11.42 3.10 2.49
C LYS A 65 -10.94 1.68 2.81
N GLU A 66 -10.30 1.53 3.96
CA GLU A 66 -10.04 0.24 4.58
C GLU A 66 -11.32 -0.33 5.19
N ARG A 67 -11.53 -1.65 5.08
CA ARG A 67 -12.80 -2.29 5.45
C ARG A 67 -12.59 -3.49 6.34
N THR A 68 -13.52 -3.66 7.26
CA THR A 68 -13.67 -4.87 8.06
C THR A 68 -14.17 -6.03 7.20
N LEU A 69 -14.02 -7.27 7.69
CA LEU A 69 -14.57 -8.44 7.01
C LEU A 69 -16.10 -8.32 6.84
N ALA A 70 -16.81 -7.81 7.85
CA ALA A 70 -18.26 -7.62 7.80
C ALA A 70 -18.69 -6.62 6.72
N GLU A 71 -17.90 -5.55 6.52
CA GLU A 71 -18.16 -4.58 5.44
C GLU A 71 -17.90 -5.18 4.06
N PHE A 72 -16.88 -6.02 3.89
CA PHE A 72 -16.67 -6.76 2.64
C PHE A 72 -17.82 -7.75 2.36
N GLU A 73 -18.34 -8.43 3.37
CA GLU A 73 -19.51 -9.30 3.23
C GLU A 73 -20.76 -8.51 2.84
N HIS A 74 -20.98 -7.35 3.47
CA HIS A 74 -22.07 -6.45 3.11
C HIS A 74 -21.97 -5.99 1.66
N LEU A 75 -20.77 -5.60 1.23
CA LEU A 75 -20.47 -5.16 -0.13
C LEU A 75 -20.72 -6.27 -1.17
N ALA A 76 -20.25 -7.49 -0.90
CA ALA A 76 -20.50 -8.65 -1.76
C ALA A 76 -22.01 -8.94 -1.88
N LYS A 77 -22.74 -8.92 -0.76
CA LYS A 77 -24.20 -9.10 -0.77
C LYS A 77 -24.90 -8.00 -1.58
N ALA A 78 -24.49 -6.74 -1.40
CA ALA A 78 -25.03 -5.60 -2.15
C ALA A 78 -24.70 -5.65 -3.65
N ALA A 79 -23.61 -6.31 -4.04
CA ALA A 79 -23.25 -6.54 -5.44
C ALA A 79 -23.98 -7.74 -6.09
N GLY A 80 -24.75 -8.51 -5.31
CA GLY A 80 -25.57 -9.63 -5.80
C GLY A 80 -24.99 -11.03 -5.57
N PHE A 81 -23.92 -11.15 -4.79
CA PHE A 81 -23.33 -12.46 -4.48
C PHE A 81 -24.18 -13.20 -3.44
N ALA A 82 -24.54 -14.45 -3.74
CA ALA A 82 -25.36 -15.28 -2.85
C ALA A 82 -24.59 -15.83 -1.64
N GLN A 83 -23.27 -16.02 -1.77
CA GLN A 83 -22.43 -16.56 -0.72
C GLN A 83 -21.04 -15.91 -0.76
N THR A 84 -20.52 -15.57 0.42
CA THR A 84 -19.13 -15.17 0.63
C THR A 84 -18.42 -16.26 1.43
N LYS A 85 -17.18 -16.58 1.05
CA LYS A 85 -16.29 -17.45 1.84
C LYS A 85 -15.01 -16.69 2.08
N TYR A 86 -14.48 -16.77 3.29
CA TYR A 86 -13.23 -16.14 3.67
C TYR A 86 -12.20 -17.18 4.08
N ALA A 87 -10.94 -16.89 3.76
CA ALA A 87 -9.78 -17.62 4.24
C ALA A 87 -8.80 -16.58 4.78
N MET A 88 -8.64 -16.55 6.10
CA MET A 88 -7.64 -15.68 6.73
C MET A 88 -6.27 -16.30 6.52
N LEU A 89 -5.38 -15.56 5.85
CA LEU A 89 -3.98 -15.93 5.81
C LEU A 89 -3.37 -15.65 7.19
N GLU A 90 -2.78 -16.67 7.81
CA GLU A 90 -2.23 -16.58 9.16
C GLU A 90 -1.32 -15.36 9.35
N ALA A 91 -1.67 -14.49 10.30
CA ALA A 91 -0.94 -13.25 10.60
C ALA A 91 0.49 -13.47 11.14
N LYS A 92 0.91 -14.73 11.39
CA LYS A 92 2.20 -15.06 12.00
C LYS A 92 3.36 -15.11 11.02
N CYS A 93 3.11 -15.04 9.71
CA CYS A 93 4.19 -14.93 8.73
C CYS A 93 3.74 -14.13 7.49
N HIS A 94 4.59 -13.23 7.01
CA HIS A 94 4.34 -12.57 5.72
C HIS A 94 4.12 -13.64 4.64
N PRO A 95 3.09 -13.54 3.77
CA PRO A 95 2.85 -14.54 2.72
C PRO A 95 4.07 -14.85 1.88
N PHE A 96 4.90 -13.83 1.65
CA PHE A 96 6.19 -13.97 0.97
C PHE A 96 7.16 -14.87 1.74
N HIS A 97 7.30 -14.66 3.05
CA HIS A 97 8.10 -15.51 3.92
C HIS A 97 7.55 -16.94 3.96
N LYS A 98 6.22 -17.12 4.05
CA LYS A 98 5.59 -18.45 4.00
C LYS A 98 5.91 -19.19 2.70
N ALA A 99 5.89 -18.48 1.57
CA ALA A 99 6.12 -19.07 0.25
C ALA A 99 7.60 -19.31 -0.07
N ARG A 100 8.52 -18.53 0.52
CA ARG A 100 9.93 -18.50 0.14
C ARG A 100 10.92 -18.87 1.25
N GLY A 101 10.47 -18.99 2.49
CA GLY A 101 11.30 -19.26 3.67
C GLY A 101 12.24 -18.13 4.09
N VAL A 102 12.19 -16.98 3.42
CA VAL A 102 13.05 -15.81 3.66
C VAL A 102 12.21 -14.52 3.58
N ASN A 103 12.69 -13.45 4.21
CA ASN A 103 12.01 -12.15 4.08
C ASN A 103 12.16 -11.58 2.65
N VAL A 104 11.28 -10.65 2.28
CA VAL A 104 11.23 -10.11 0.91
C VAL A 104 12.52 -9.40 0.49
N PHE A 105 13.19 -8.70 1.41
CA PHE A 105 14.43 -8.00 1.13
C PHE A 105 15.60 -8.95 0.92
N GLU A 106 15.69 -10.00 1.73
CA GLU A 106 16.70 -11.06 1.58
C GLU A 106 16.50 -11.84 0.27
N TYR A 107 15.25 -12.08 -0.13
CA TYR A 107 15.00 -12.68 -1.43
C TYR A 107 15.40 -11.74 -2.57
N MET A 108 15.03 -10.46 -2.49
CA MET A 108 15.35 -9.47 -3.51
C MET A 108 16.86 -9.23 -3.64
N SER A 109 17.62 -9.29 -2.54
CA SER A 109 19.08 -9.11 -2.56
C SER A 109 19.80 -10.25 -3.27
N LYS A 110 19.20 -11.45 -3.34
CA LYS A 110 19.75 -12.62 -4.03
C LYS A 110 19.54 -12.61 -5.55
N ASP A 111 18.61 -11.80 -6.07
CA ASP A 111 18.34 -11.68 -7.52
C ASP A 111 18.43 -10.22 -8.00
N PRO A 112 19.50 -9.86 -8.75
CA PRO A 112 19.68 -8.51 -9.31
C PRO A 112 18.51 -8.03 -10.17
N ARG A 113 17.76 -8.93 -10.81
CA ARG A 113 16.59 -8.55 -11.61
C ARG A 113 15.42 -8.13 -10.73
N SER A 114 15.19 -8.84 -9.63
CA SER A 114 14.17 -8.51 -8.64
C SER A 114 14.50 -7.22 -7.90
N SER A 115 15.75 -7.04 -7.47
CA SER A 115 16.23 -5.79 -6.87
C SER A 115 16.04 -4.59 -7.81
N ARG A 116 16.44 -4.67 -9.08
CA ARG A 116 16.23 -3.57 -10.05
C ARG A 116 14.77 -3.18 -10.22
N LYS A 117 13.86 -4.15 -10.29
CA LYS A 117 12.42 -3.88 -10.42
C LYS A 117 11.87 -3.18 -9.18
N PHE A 118 12.24 -3.66 -8.00
CA PHE A 118 11.83 -3.05 -6.74
C PHE A 118 12.33 -1.60 -6.62
N ASN A 119 13.63 -1.38 -6.85
CA ASN A 119 14.25 -0.06 -6.74
C ASN A 119 13.66 0.93 -7.75
N LYS A 120 13.33 0.47 -8.96
CA LYS A 120 12.63 1.30 -9.96
C LYS A 120 11.24 1.72 -9.49
N GLY A 121 10.49 0.82 -8.86
CA GLY A 121 9.20 1.13 -8.25
C GLY A 121 9.34 2.17 -7.15
N MET A 122 10.21 1.92 -6.18
CA MET A 122 10.47 2.83 -5.05
C MET A 122 10.91 4.22 -5.52
N THR A 123 11.87 4.29 -6.45
CA THR A 123 12.37 5.53 -7.05
C THR A 123 11.27 6.39 -7.66
N SER A 124 10.29 5.76 -8.31
CA SER A 124 9.20 6.49 -8.99
C SER A 124 8.29 7.19 -7.97
N SER A 125 7.88 6.46 -6.92
CA SER A 125 7.05 7.02 -5.85
C SER A 125 7.81 8.06 -5.01
N SER A 126 9.08 7.82 -4.68
CA SER A 126 9.90 8.75 -3.90
C SER A 126 10.06 10.11 -4.59
N LYS A 127 10.19 10.15 -5.92
CA LYS A 127 10.30 11.41 -6.67
C LYS A 127 9.05 12.28 -6.55
N ILE A 128 7.87 11.66 -6.62
CA ILE A 128 6.58 12.34 -6.55
C ILE A 128 6.38 12.92 -5.15
N VAL A 129 6.55 12.09 -4.12
CA VAL A 129 6.37 12.51 -2.72
C VAL A 129 7.36 13.62 -2.38
N LEU A 130 8.63 13.48 -2.75
CA LEU A 130 9.63 14.49 -2.44
C LEU A 130 9.37 15.81 -3.19
N ASP A 131 8.85 15.79 -4.42
CA ASP A 131 8.42 17.03 -5.10
C ASP A 131 7.32 17.77 -4.33
N MET A 132 6.36 17.02 -3.76
CA MET A 132 5.30 17.62 -2.95
C MET A 132 5.87 18.20 -1.65
N VAL A 133 6.75 17.47 -0.96
CA VAL A 133 7.42 17.93 0.27
C VAL A 133 8.23 19.19 0.00
N LEU A 134 9.08 19.19 -1.03
CA LEU A 134 9.90 20.35 -1.41
C LEU A 134 9.05 21.55 -1.85
N LYS A 135 7.78 21.37 -2.22
CA LYS A 135 6.86 22.47 -2.53
C LYS A 135 6.12 22.99 -1.32
N ALA A 136 5.69 22.10 -0.42
CA ALA A 136 4.84 22.43 0.72
C ALA A 136 5.63 22.87 1.95
N TYR A 137 6.81 22.29 2.17
CA TYR A 137 7.63 22.55 3.35
C TYR A 137 8.68 23.62 3.04
N ARG A 138 8.47 24.83 3.56
CA ARG A 138 9.34 26.00 3.41
C ARG A 138 10.05 26.28 4.73
N GLY A 139 11.35 26.58 4.68
CA GLY A 139 12.15 26.97 5.85
C GLY A 139 12.77 25.81 6.64
N GLY A 140 12.53 24.55 6.24
CA GLY A 140 13.07 23.40 6.95
C GLY A 140 14.32 22.78 6.33
N PHE A 141 14.66 23.11 5.08
CA PHE A 141 15.83 22.56 4.38
C PHE A 141 16.89 23.63 4.08
N GLU A 142 16.53 24.91 4.11
CA GLU A 142 17.37 26.04 3.71
C GLU A 142 18.58 26.28 4.63
N GLU A 143 18.45 25.94 5.92
CA GLU A 143 19.51 26.07 6.93
C GLU A 143 20.20 24.72 7.24
N MET A 144 19.72 23.64 6.60
CA MET A 144 20.21 22.29 6.84
C MET A 144 21.64 22.15 6.31
N LYS A 145 22.53 21.60 7.14
CA LYS A 145 23.93 21.37 6.74
C LYS A 145 24.18 19.93 6.30
N GLU A 146 23.46 18.99 6.90
CA GLU A 146 23.72 17.56 6.73
C GLU A 146 22.41 16.78 6.72
N ILE A 147 22.40 15.70 5.95
CA ILE A 147 21.25 14.78 5.86
C ILE A 147 21.72 13.33 5.84
N MET A 148 21.12 12.52 6.70
CA MET A 148 21.29 11.07 6.73
C MET A 148 20.04 10.42 6.13
N ASN A 149 20.23 9.58 5.12
CA ASN A 149 19.13 8.93 4.41
C ASN A 149 18.93 7.48 4.89
N VAL A 150 18.14 7.29 5.94
CA VAL A 150 17.85 5.95 6.49
C VAL A 150 16.79 5.25 5.63
N GLY A 151 17.08 4.02 5.17
CA GLY A 151 16.17 3.28 4.29
C GLY A 151 16.07 3.87 2.88
N GLY A 152 17.11 4.60 2.46
CA GLY A 152 17.12 5.42 1.24
C GLY A 152 17.12 4.69 -0.11
N ASP A 153 17.08 3.36 -0.11
CA ASP A 153 17.29 2.51 -1.30
C ASP A 153 18.52 2.97 -2.10
N ILE A 154 18.39 3.28 -3.40
CA ILE A 154 19.48 3.75 -4.26
C ILE A 154 19.78 5.25 -4.12
N GLY A 155 19.19 5.94 -3.14
CA GLY A 155 19.52 7.33 -2.82
C GLY A 155 18.75 8.40 -3.61
N THR A 156 17.74 8.01 -4.40
CA THR A 156 16.96 8.94 -5.24
C THR A 156 16.46 10.18 -4.49
N SER A 157 15.95 9.99 -3.26
CA SER A 157 15.42 11.09 -2.46
C SER A 157 16.51 12.08 -2.05
N VAL A 158 17.65 11.59 -1.55
CA VAL A 158 18.74 12.45 -1.10
C VAL A 158 19.42 13.14 -2.28
N GLU A 159 19.56 12.46 -3.41
CA GLU A 159 20.12 13.04 -4.64
C GLU A 159 19.29 14.23 -5.11
N LYS A 160 17.97 14.06 -5.15
CA LYS A 160 17.05 15.13 -5.53
C LYS A 160 17.05 16.29 -4.54
N LEU A 161 17.08 16.01 -3.23
CA LEU A 161 17.16 17.06 -2.22
C LEU A 161 18.45 17.88 -2.34
N VAL A 162 19.60 17.22 -2.47
CA VAL A 162 20.89 17.90 -2.66
C VAL A 162 20.96 18.63 -4.00
N SER A 163 20.24 18.18 -5.04
CA SER A 163 20.16 18.95 -6.29
C SER A 163 19.44 20.31 -6.14
N VAL A 164 18.52 20.41 -5.17
CA VAL A 164 17.81 21.66 -4.85
C VAL A 164 18.55 22.47 -3.80
N TYR A 165 19.21 21.81 -2.84
CA TYR A 165 20.00 22.42 -1.78
C TYR A 165 21.46 21.92 -1.82
N PRO A 166 22.31 22.46 -2.72
CA PRO A 166 23.66 21.93 -2.94
C PRO A 166 24.62 22.08 -1.75
N HIS A 167 24.27 22.94 -0.78
CA HIS A 167 25.05 23.15 0.44
C HIS A 167 24.87 22.01 1.46
N VAL A 168 23.82 21.19 1.32
CA VAL A 168 23.54 20.06 2.21
C VAL A 168 24.49 18.91 1.90
N ARG A 169 25.25 18.45 2.90
CA ARG A 169 26.10 17.25 2.79
C ARG A 169 25.33 15.98 3.13
N ARG A 170 25.65 14.91 2.40
CA ARG A 170 25.12 13.57 2.66
C ARG A 170 26.04 12.87 3.65
N ILE A 171 25.46 12.23 4.67
CA ILE A 171 26.16 11.40 5.65
C ILE A 171 25.55 9.99 5.70
#